data_AF-A0A1I7U6G9-F1
#
_entry.id   AF-A0A1I7U6G9-F1
#
_cell.length_a   1.000
_cell.length_b   1.000
_cell.length_c   1.000
_cell.angle_alpha   90.00
_cell.angle_beta   90.00
_cell.angle_gamma   90.00
#
_symmetry.space_group_name_H-M   'P 1'
#
loop_
_entity.id
_entity.type
_entity.pdbx_description
1 polymer ?
#
loop_
_entity_poly.entity_id
_entity_poly.type
_entity_poly.pdbx_seq_one_letter_code
_entity_poly.pdbx_strand_id
1 'polypeptide(L)'
;MIHKSIQDVQVLPFIAECGPRGNTVSRIWDCISSKHDHTNCCTNQNVLPLCRAFCNASKAVPTDMLKYGFCTSEFDKYRLCFRTHLKHHNAIRQ
;
A
#
# COMPACT_ATOMS: atom_id res chain seq x y z
N MET A 1 24.71 -14.69 -1.97
CA MET A 1 23.30 -15.14 -2.04
C MET A 1 22.41 -13.92 -1.83
N ILE A 2 22.01 -13.25 -2.92
CA ILE A 2 21.14 -12.07 -2.83
C ILE A 2 19.71 -12.58 -2.88
N HIS A 3 19.01 -12.57 -1.75
CA HIS A 3 17.55 -12.64 -1.72
C HIS A 3 17.01 -11.36 -2.39
N LYS A 4 16.99 -11.33 -3.73
CA LYS A 4 16.34 -10.27 -4.48
C LYS A 4 14.84 -10.53 -4.36
N SER A 5 14.21 -9.90 -3.37
CA SER A 5 12.76 -9.86 -3.21
C SER A 5 12.13 -9.55 -4.56
N ILE A 6 11.35 -10.48 -5.09
CA ILE A 6 10.62 -10.35 -6.36
C ILE A 6 9.56 -9.23 -6.28
N GLN A 7 9.32 -8.65 -5.09
CA GLN A 7 8.18 -7.74 -4.85
C GLN A 7 8.43 -6.28 -5.26
N ASP A 8 9.63 -5.72 -5.08
CA ASP A 8 9.83 -4.28 -5.32
C ASP A 8 9.90 -3.91 -6.81
N VAL A 9 10.40 -4.82 -7.65
CA VAL A 9 10.66 -4.55 -9.08
C VAL A 9 9.36 -4.52 -9.90
N GLN A 10 8.27 -5.13 -9.42
CA GLN A 10 7.02 -5.24 -10.18
C GLN A 10 6.01 -4.12 -9.89
N VAL A 11 6.10 -3.45 -8.73
CA VAL A 11 5.14 -2.38 -8.40
C VAL A 11 5.36 -1.14 -9.26
N LEU A 12 6.62 -0.75 -9.54
CA LEU A 12 6.90 0.48 -10.29
C LEU A 12 6.42 0.40 -11.75
N PRO A 13 6.69 -0.68 -12.51
CA PRO A 13 6.09 -0.86 -13.83
C PRO A 13 4.56 -0.83 -13.80
N PHE A 14 3.94 -1.47 -12.79
CA PHE A 14 2.48 -1.45 -12.64
C PHE A 14 1.92 -0.04 -12.42
N ILE A 15 2.52 0.77 -11.52
CA ILE A 15 2.07 2.15 -11.29
C ILE A 15 2.32 3.02 -12.53
N ALA A 16 3.46 2.83 -13.24
CA ALA A 16 3.75 3.59 -14.46
C ALA A 16 2.73 3.30 -15.57
N GLU A 17 2.34 2.04 -15.74
CA GLU A 17 1.35 1.63 -16.74
C GLU A 17 -0.08 2.01 -16.34
N CYS A 18 -0.46 1.74 -15.10
CA CYS A 18 -1.86 1.83 -14.65
C CYS A 18 -2.21 3.17 -14.02
N GLY A 19 -1.24 3.97 -13.60
CA GLY A 19 -1.44 5.30 -13.02
C GLY A 19 -2.22 6.26 -13.94
N PRO A 20 -1.89 6.33 -15.24
CA PRO A 20 -2.66 7.13 -16.21
C PRO A 20 -4.03 6.53 -16.57
N ARG A 21 -4.30 5.26 -16.23
CA ARG A 21 -5.52 4.52 -16.59
C ARG A 21 -6.62 4.71 -15.55
N GLY A 22 -6.93 5.97 -15.26
CA GLY A 22 -7.98 6.36 -14.31
C GLY A 22 -7.77 5.78 -12.91
N ASN A 23 -8.79 5.12 -12.37
CA ASN A 23 -8.81 4.67 -10.96
C ASN A 23 -8.20 3.28 -10.72
N THR A 24 -7.48 2.71 -11.70
CA THR A 24 -6.99 1.32 -11.63
C THR A 24 -6.10 1.08 -10.40
N VAL A 25 -5.10 1.93 -10.20
CA VAL A 25 -4.20 1.85 -9.04
C VAL A 25 -4.96 1.99 -7.72
N SER A 26 -5.86 2.97 -7.62
CA SER A 26 -6.65 3.18 -6.39
C SER A 26 -7.59 2.01 -6.10
N ARG A 27 -8.22 1.40 -7.11
CA ARG A 27 -9.11 0.26 -6.91
C ARG A 27 -8.38 -0.98 -6.39
N ILE A 28 -7.18 -1.23 -6.90
CA ILE A 28 -6.33 -2.30 -6.40
C ILE A 28 -5.91 -1.98 -4.96
N TRP A 29 -5.54 -0.73 -4.67
CA TRP A 29 -5.20 -0.31 -3.32
C TRP A 29 -6.36 -0.47 -2.33
N ASP A 30 -7.57 -0.03 -2.70
CA ASP A 30 -8.80 -0.21 -1.90
C ASP A 30 -9.03 -1.69 -1.57
N CYS A 31 -8.85 -2.57 -2.57
CA CYS A 31 -9.01 -4.02 -2.40
C CYS A 31 -8.02 -4.60 -1.38
N ILE A 32 -6.72 -4.29 -1.50
CA ILE A 32 -5.71 -4.89 -0.60
C ILE A 32 -5.76 -4.32 0.82
N SER A 33 -6.24 -3.09 0.98
CA SER A 33 -6.21 -2.34 2.25
C SER A 33 -7.52 -2.41 3.02
N SER A 34 -8.55 -3.04 2.46
CA SER A 34 -9.93 -3.00 2.99
C SER A 34 -10.52 -1.59 3.08
N LYS A 35 -9.95 -0.61 2.37
CA LYS A 35 -10.35 0.80 2.38
C LYS A 35 -10.45 1.41 3.79
N HIS A 36 -9.59 0.95 4.70
CA HIS A 36 -9.61 1.36 6.10
C HIS A 36 -8.40 2.25 6.44
N ASP A 37 -8.51 3.06 7.50
CA ASP A 37 -7.38 3.84 7.99
C ASP A 37 -6.47 2.99 8.90
N HIS A 38 -5.26 2.71 8.43
CA HIS A 38 -4.26 1.92 9.16
C HIS A 38 -3.17 2.80 9.80
N THR A 39 -3.35 4.12 9.86
CA THR A 39 -2.32 5.07 10.32
C THR A 39 -1.77 4.72 11.71
N ASN A 40 -2.62 4.29 12.65
CA ASN A 40 -2.20 3.86 13.98
C ASN A 40 -1.30 2.62 13.93
N CYS A 41 -1.70 1.60 13.17
CA CYS A 41 -0.87 0.41 12.99
C CYS A 41 0.46 0.73 12.32
N CYS A 42 0.44 1.50 11.23
CA CYS A 42 1.65 1.92 10.53
C CYS A 42 2.62 2.71 11.41
N THR A 43 2.09 3.58 12.27
CA THR A 43 2.91 4.33 13.22
C THR A 43 3.62 3.37 14.18
N ASN A 44 2.91 2.36 14.70
CA ASN A 44 3.49 1.32 15.56
C ASN A 44 4.49 0.41 14.82
N GLN A 45 4.32 0.21 13.52
CA GLN A 45 5.27 -0.52 12.66
C GLN A 45 6.46 0.33 12.20
N ASN A 46 6.60 1.56 12.72
CA ASN A 46 7.65 2.50 12.36
C ASN A 46 7.71 2.76 10.85
N VAL A 47 6.53 2.96 10.22
CA VAL A 47 6.46 3.48 8.86
C VAL A 47 7.00 4.90 8.83
N LEU A 48 7.89 5.18 7.88
CA LEU A 48 8.47 6.51 7.70
C LEU A 48 7.39 7.59 7.61
N PRO A 49 7.56 8.76 8.27
CA PRO A 49 6.55 9.82 8.25
C PRO A 49 6.07 10.24 6.85
N LEU A 50 7.00 10.34 5.89
CA LEU A 50 6.71 10.67 4.49
C LEU A 50 5.79 9.64 3.81
N CYS A 51 5.85 8.40 4.27
CA CYS A 51 5.16 7.26 3.67
C CYS A 51 3.82 6.92 4.36
N ARG A 52 3.51 7.56 5.50
CA ARG A 52 2.24 7.32 6.23
C ARG A 52 0.98 7.71 5.45
N ALA A 53 1.10 8.51 4.40
CA ALA A 53 -0.02 8.79 3.49
C ALA A 53 -0.58 7.53 2.82
N PHE A 54 0.24 6.48 2.63
CA PHE A 54 -0.20 5.20 2.09
C PHE A 54 -0.97 4.33 3.10
N CYS A 55 -0.90 4.66 4.40
CA CYS A 55 -1.58 3.91 5.46
C CYS A 55 -3.04 4.28 5.62
N ASN A 56 -3.39 5.55 5.33
CA ASN A 56 -4.77 5.97 5.36
C ASN A 56 -5.47 5.57 4.05
N ALA A 57 -5.90 4.31 3.98
CA ALA A 57 -6.57 3.78 2.81
C ALA A 57 -8.09 4.05 2.80
N SER A 58 -8.61 4.85 3.74
CA SER A 58 -9.97 5.41 3.62
C SER A 58 -10.05 6.47 2.52
N LYS A 59 -8.90 6.99 2.08
CA LYS A 59 -8.73 7.95 1.01
C LYS A 59 -8.06 7.28 -0.20
N ALA A 60 -8.21 7.91 -1.36
CA ALA A 60 -7.49 7.48 -2.56
C ALA A 60 -5.98 7.45 -2.28
N VAL A 61 -5.33 6.37 -2.70
CA VAL A 61 -3.88 6.23 -2.56
C VAL A 61 -3.16 7.34 -3.31
N PRO A 62 -2.11 7.97 -2.75
CA PRO A 62 -1.29 8.92 -3.49
C PRO A 62 -0.76 8.28 -4.79
N THR A 63 -0.80 8.98 -5.93
CA THR A 63 -0.33 8.49 -7.25
C THR A 63 1.02 9.07 -7.69
N ASP A 64 1.68 9.80 -6.80
CA ASP A 64 3.00 10.38 -7.01
C ASP A 64 4.06 9.28 -7.15
N MET A 65 4.63 9.13 -8.35
CA MET A 65 5.58 8.06 -8.67
C MET A 65 6.88 8.14 -7.85
N LEU A 66 7.34 9.34 -7.48
CA LEU A 66 8.55 9.50 -6.68
C LEU A 66 8.31 9.02 -5.25
N LYS A 67 7.13 9.34 -4.70
CA LYS A 67 6.73 8.83 -3.38
C LYS A 67 6.52 7.32 -3.40
N TYR A 68 5.92 6.77 -4.46
CA TYR A 68 5.81 5.32 -4.64
C TYR A 68 7.20 4.67 -4.64
N GLY A 69 8.12 5.13 -5.50
CA GLY A 69 9.48 4.58 -5.61
C GLY A 69 10.24 4.54 -4.29
N PHE A 70 10.08 5.56 -3.45
CA PHE A 70 10.70 5.58 -2.14
C PHE A 70 9.96 4.70 -1.11
N CYS A 71 8.63 4.76 -1.10
CA CYS A 71 7.81 4.12 -0.08
C CYS A 71 7.46 2.65 -0.38
N THR A 72 7.90 2.07 -1.52
CA THR A 72 7.77 0.62 -1.79
C THR A 72 8.51 -0.21 -0.75
N SER A 73 9.66 0.28 -0.27
CA SER A 73 10.47 -0.38 0.77
C SER A 73 9.72 -0.59 2.09
N GLU A 74 8.65 0.18 2.33
CA GLU A 74 7.80 0.10 3.51
C GLU A 74 6.61 -0.86 3.31
N PHE A 75 6.47 -1.49 2.13
CA PHE A 75 5.28 -2.26 1.74
C PHE A 75 4.98 -3.44 2.67
N ASP A 76 6.00 -4.10 3.20
CA ASP A 76 5.82 -5.19 4.15
C ASP A 76 5.14 -4.74 5.45
N LYS A 77 5.42 -3.52 5.90
CA LYS A 77 4.76 -2.93 7.09
C LYS A 77 3.28 -2.64 6.80
N TYR A 78 2.96 -2.10 5.62
CA TYR A 78 1.56 -1.92 5.19
C TYR A 78 0.83 -3.26 5.13
N ARG A 79 1.43 -4.24 4.46
CA ARG A 79 0.87 -5.59 4.29
C ARG A 79 0.57 -6.25 5.63
N LEU A 80 1.45 -6.09 6.62
CA LEU A 80 1.24 -6.59 7.97
C LEU A 80 0.00 -5.94 8.61
N CYS A 81 -0.14 -4.62 8.52
CA CYS A 81 -1.30 -3.90 9.05
C CYS A 81 -2.61 -4.33 8.37
N PHE A 82 -2.62 -4.38 7.03
CA PHE A 82 -3.79 -4.76 6.25
C PHE A 82 -4.24 -6.20 6.58
N ARG A 83 -3.29 -7.13 6.68
CA ARG A 83 -3.57 -8.52 7.07
C ARG A 83 -4.04 -8.64 8.51
N THR A 84 -3.49 -7.85 9.42
CA THR A 84 -3.90 -7.86 10.83
C THR A 84 -5.33 -7.37 10.97
N HIS A 85 -5.71 -6.32 10.24
CA HIS A 85 -7.09 -5.84 10.21
C HIS A 85 -8.08 -6.94 9.78
N LEU A 86 -7.75 -7.68 8.71
CA LEU A 86 -8.57 -8.79 8.19
C LEU A 86 -8.69 -10.00 9.14
N LYS A 87 -7.81 -10.14 10.14
CA LYS A 87 -7.98 -11.18 11.18
C LYS A 87 -9.09 -10.85 12.17
N HIS A 88 -9.39 -9.55 12.32
CA HIS A 88 -10.36 -9.05 13.30
C HIS A 88 -11.63 -8.50 12.65
N HIS A 89 -11.63 -8.36 11.32
CA HIS A 89 -12.73 -7.81 10.53
C HIS A 89 -12.90 -8.65 9.27
N ASN A 90 -14.14 -8.90 8.87
CA ASN A 90 -14.40 -9.61 7.62
C ASN A 90 -13.86 -8.81 6.43
N ALA A 91 -13.30 -9.51 5.44
CA ALA A 91 -12.99 -8.90 4.16
C ALA A 91 -14.29 -8.33 3.56
N ILE A 92 -14.29 -7.03 3.25
CA ILE A 92 -15.42 -6.40 2.56
C ILE A 92 -15.44 -6.98 1.14
N ARG A 93 -16.38 -7.89 0.87
CA ARG A 93 -16.68 -8.37 -0.47
C ARG A 93 -17.65 -7.37 -1.09
N GLN A 94 -17.15 -6.48 -1.95
CA GLN A 94 -17.98 -5.63 -2.81
C GLN A 94 -18.29 -6.36 -4.11
#